data_AF-A0A160FD26-F1
#
_entry.id   AF-A0A160FD26-F1
#
_cell.length_a   1.000
_cell.length_b   1.000
_cell.length_c   1.000
_cell.angle_alpha   90.00
_cell.angle_beta   90.00
_cell.angle_gamma   90.00
#
_symmetry.space_group_name_H-M   'P 1'
#
loop_
_entity.id
_entity.type
_entity.pdbx_description
1 polymer ?
#
loop_
_entity_poly.entity_id
_entity_poly.type
_entity_poly.pdbx_seq_one_letter_code
_entity_poly.pdbx_strand_id
1 'polypeptide(L)'
;MVRNKRLRNSIILVMFFAMILALLTPIVSFAKSSSEEQSIEGLISKADPFVYLDYKSEKFKIKKEANNVLTKVEIGKVEEIIKDTNMQISKYRSDLIIDGNKFVAKIESNGDLQTYSIDKSKNFDWEFTWWGLRVYWSHKFVEKLKENIALYGAGVAALNATISYFISPPGWVTSFVSAVAGIGLWGFIKQDKGCGVYLDCYLYVPTVWYSAC
;
A
#
# COMPACT_ATOMS: atom_id res chain seq x y z
N MET A 1 -39.65 5.27 37.81
CA MET A 1 -38.90 6.25 36.99
C MET A 1 -37.39 6.36 37.29
N VAL A 2 -36.81 5.59 38.23
CA VAL A 2 -35.40 5.74 38.68
C VAL A 2 -34.40 4.85 37.90
N ARG A 3 -34.87 3.75 37.29
CA ARG A 3 -34.01 2.75 36.61
C ARG A 3 -33.39 3.25 35.30
N ASN A 4 -34.03 4.21 34.63
CA ASN A 4 -33.61 4.72 33.33
C ASN A 4 -32.48 5.77 33.41
N LYS A 5 -32.33 6.47 34.55
CA LYS A 5 -31.23 7.43 34.78
C LYS A 5 -29.88 6.74 35.03
N ARG A 6 -29.88 5.57 35.69
CA ARG A 6 -28.64 4.82 35.96
C ARG A 6 -28.04 4.24 34.68
N LEU A 7 -28.86 3.70 33.78
CA LEU A 7 -28.40 3.16 32.50
C LEU A 7 -27.77 4.24 31.61
N ARG A 8 -28.39 5.44 31.56
CA ARG A 8 -27.89 6.58 30.77
C ARG A 8 -26.56 7.11 31.29
N ASN A 9 -26.38 7.15 32.62
CA ASN A 9 -25.13 7.59 33.22
C ASN A 9 -24.00 6.56 33.06
N SER A 10 -24.31 5.26 33.06
CA SER A 10 -23.32 4.19 32.80
C SER A 10 -22.85 4.18 31.34
N ILE A 11 -23.73 4.44 30.37
CA ILE A 11 -23.37 4.52 28.94
C ILE A 11 -22.45 5.72 28.66
N ILE A 12 -22.74 6.87 29.27
CA ILE A 12 -21.91 8.08 29.12
C ILE A 12 -20.50 7.86 29.73
N LEU A 13 -20.41 7.17 30.86
CA LEU A 13 -19.12 6.86 31.51
C LEU A 13 -18.27 5.88 30.68
N VAL A 14 -18.89 4.88 30.04
CA VAL A 14 -18.18 3.94 29.16
C VAL A 14 -17.67 4.63 27.89
N MET A 15 -18.42 5.56 27.31
CA MET A 15 -17.94 6.36 26.17
C MET A 15 -16.78 7.29 26.56
N PHE A 16 -16.83 7.91 27.75
CA PHE A 16 -15.74 8.75 28.24
C PHE A 16 -14.46 7.94 28.53
N PHE A 17 -14.58 6.72 29.05
CA PHE A 17 -13.42 5.86 29.31
C PHE A 17 -12.79 5.32 28.01
N ALA A 18 -13.60 5.02 26.98
CA ALA A 18 -13.10 4.64 25.66
C ALA A 18 -12.36 5.78 24.96
N MET A 19 -12.82 7.02 25.15
CA MET A 19 -12.20 8.21 24.55
C MET A 19 -10.85 8.57 25.22
N ILE A 20 -10.68 8.28 26.52
CA ILE A 20 -9.42 8.50 27.24
C ILE A 20 -8.39 7.39 26.93
N LEU A 21 -8.80 6.14 26.73
CA LEU A 21 -7.88 5.08 26.30
C LEU A 21 -7.31 5.31 24.89
N ALA A 22 -8.05 5.98 24.00
CA ALA A 22 -7.57 6.36 22.67
C ALA A 22 -6.53 7.50 22.70
N LEU A 23 -6.46 8.28 23.79
CA LEU A 23 -5.48 9.36 23.97
C LEU A 23 -4.18 8.88 24.65
N LEU A 24 -4.18 7.66 25.21
CA LEU A 24 -3.04 7.09 25.94
C LEU A 24 -2.29 6.01 25.17
N THR A 25 -2.76 5.61 23.98
CA THR A 25 -1.88 4.89 23.07
C THR A 25 -0.82 5.88 22.61
N PRO A 26 0.49 5.65 22.85
CA PRO A 26 1.50 6.43 22.18
C PRO A 26 1.18 6.33 20.69
N ILE A 27 0.92 7.48 20.06
CA ILE A 27 1.05 7.59 18.62
C ILE A 27 2.47 7.10 18.39
N VAL A 28 2.62 5.86 17.93
CA VAL A 28 3.90 5.36 17.46
C VAL A 28 4.17 6.22 16.24
N SER A 29 4.84 7.34 16.47
CA SER A 29 5.43 8.16 15.44
C SER A 29 6.45 7.26 14.76
N PHE A 30 6.01 6.58 13.70
CA PHE A 30 6.88 6.04 12.68
C PHE A 30 7.45 7.25 11.89
N ALA A 31 8.21 8.09 12.58
CA ALA A 31 9.19 8.94 11.95
C ALA A 31 10.41 8.04 11.72
N LYS A 32 10.32 7.17 10.72
CA LYS A 32 11.51 6.51 10.19
C LYS A 32 12.38 7.64 9.62
N SER A 33 13.62 7.75 10.07
CA SER A 33 14.47 8.88 9.72
C SER A 33 14.69 8.89 8.20
N SER A 34 14.63 10.07 7.59
CA SER A 34 14.85 10.29 6.15
C SER A 34 16.15 9.65 5.60
N SER A 35 17.13 9.38 6.48
CA SER A 35 18.36 8.66 6.17
C SER A 35 18.16 7.16 5.87
N GLU A 36 17.19 6.49 6.48
CA GLU A 36 16.91 5.07 6.21
C GLU A 36 16.15 4.87 4.91
N GLU A 37 15.19 5.76 4.60
CA GLU A 37 14.42 5.75 3.36
C GLU A 37 15.31 6.02 2.14
N GLN A 38 16.19 7.04 2.22
CA GLN A 38 17.21 7.28 1.19
C GLN A 38 18.16 6.09 1.00
N SER A 39 18.42 5.30 2.06
CA SER A 39 19.27 4.11 1.94
C SER A 39 18.58 2.94 1.22
N ILE A 40 17.25 2.83 1.35
CA ILE A 40 16.46 1.75 0.73
C ILE A 40 16.23 2.03 -0.75
N GLU A 41 15.86 3.25 -1.12
CA GLU A 41 15.71 3.62 -2.54
C GLU A 41 17.03 3.44 -3.31
N GLY A 42 18.15 3.84 -2.69
CA GLY A 42 19.49 3.63 -3.26
C GLY A 42 19.82 2.14 -3.44
N LEU A 43 19.48 1.32 -2.45
CA LEU A 43 19.64 -0.14 -2.53
C LEU A 43 18.78 -0.74 -3.65
N ILE A 44 17.50 -0.34 -3.74
CA ILE A 44 16.57 -0.82 -4.76
C ILE A 44 17.08 -0.46 -6.14
N SER A 45 17.39 0.81 -6.39
CA SER A 45 17.90 1.29 -7.68
C SER A 45 19.17 0.56 -8.11
N LYS A 46 20.09 0.31 -7.17
CA LYS A 46 21.33 -0.43 -7.42
C LYS A 46 21.11 -1.92 -7.71
N ALA A 47 20.12 -2.54 -7.08
CA ALA A 47 19.84 -3.97 -7.21
C ALA A 47 18.90 -4.31 -8.39
N ASP A 48 18.01 -3.39 -8.79
CA ASP A 48 16.94 -3.60 -9.76
C ASP A 48 17.40 -4.26 -11.08
N PRO A 49 18.54 -3.87 -11.71
CA PRO A 49 19.02 -4.49 -12.95
C PRO A 49 19.34 -5.99 -12.82
N PHE A 50 19.56 -6.45 -11.59
CA PHE A 50 19.97 -7.80 -11.26
C PHE A 50 18.83 -8.67 -10.75
N VAL A 51 17.65 -8.11 -10.47
CA VAL A 51 16.50 -8.88 -9.98
C VAL A 51 15.58 -9.23 -11.14
N TYR A 52 15.14 -10.49 -11.18
CA TYR A 52 14.23 -11.00 -12.21
C TYR A 52 13.19 -11.95 -11.63
N LEU A 53 12.07 -12.04 -12.33
CA LEU A 53 10.99 -12.98 -12.06
C LEU A 53 11.26 -14.26 -12.87
N ASP A 54 11.50 -15.36 -12.16
CA ASP A 54 11.58 -16.67 -12.79
C ASP A 54 10.16 -17.21 -13.03
N TYR A 55 9.70 -17.15 -14.28
CA TYR A 55 8.38 -17.61 -14.71
C TYR A 55 8.08 -19.08 -14.42
N LYS A 56 9.11 -19.95 -14.32
CA LYS A 56 8.88 -21.37 -14.01
C LYS A 56 8.56 -21.58 -12.55
N SER A 57 9.24 -20.84 -11.68
CA SER A 57 9.04 -20.93 -10.23
C SER A 57 8.08 -19.89 -9.67
N GLU A 58 7.66 -18.93 -10.49
CA GLU A 58 6.85 -17.76 -10.14
C GLU A 58 7.41 -17.02 -8.92
N LYS A 59 8.73 -16.77 -8.94
CA LYS A 59 9.45 -16.13 -7.82
C LYS A 59 10.47 -15.14 -8.32
N PHE A 60 10.59 -14.03 -7.60
CA PHE A 60 11.71 -13.12 -7.74
C PHE A 60 13.02 -13.79 -7.31
N LYS A 61 14.09 -13.52 -8.05
CA LYS A 61 15.44 -14.02 -7.82
C LYS A 61 16.45 -12.95 -8.20
N ILE A 62 17.62 -12.98 -7.56
CA ILE A 62 18.74 -12.12 -7.90
C ILE A 62 19.75 -12.89 -8.76
N LYS A 63 20.28 -12.22 -9.78
CA LYS A 63 21.36 -12.70 -10.67
C LYS A 63 22.69 -12.78 -9.91
N LYS A 64 23.54 -13.74 -10.25
CA LYS A 64 24.87 -13.89 -9.61
C LYS A 64 25.77 -12.69 -9.88
N GLU A 65 25.58 -12.04 -11.02
CA GLU A 65 26.26 -10.84 -11.49
C GLU A 65 26.11 -9.66 -10.51
N ALA A 66 25.08 -9.68 -9.66
CA ALA A 66 24.90 -8.69 -8.60
C ALA A 66 26.11 -8.63 -7.63
N ASN A 67 26.84 -9.74 -7.45
CA ASN A 67 28.06 -9.80 -6.62
C ASN A 67 29.18 -8.88 -7.10
N ASN A 68 29.12 -8.41 -8.34
CA ASN A 68 30.12 -7.49 -8.89
C ASN A 68 29.82 -6.02 -8.56
N VAL A 69 28.61 -5.71 -8.08
CA VAL A 69 28.13 -4.32 -7.87
C VAL A 69 27.66 -4.10 -6.44
N LEU A 70 26.96 -5.08 -5.87
CA LEU A 70 26.46 -5.06 -4.50
C LEU A 70 27.51 -5.66 -3.55
N THR A 71 27.67 -5.04 -2.39
CA THR A 71 28.40 -5.61 -1.27
C THR A 71 27.67 -6.82 -0.70
N LYS A 72 28.38 -7.68 0.03
CA LYS A 72 27.78 -8.86 0.70
C LYS A 72 26.61 -8.49 1.62
N VAL A 73 26.69 -7.34 2.30
CA VAL A 73 25.62 -6.85 3.18
C VAL A 73 24.39 -6.43 2.36
N GLU A 74 24.60 -5.72 1.25
CA GLU A 74 23.50 -5.32 0.35
C GLU A 74 22.82 -6.54 -0.28
N ILE A 75 23.59 -7.55 -0.70
CA ILE A 75 23.03 -8.81 -1.24
C ILE A 75 22.17 -9.51 -0.20
N GLY A 76 22.65 -9.65 1.03
CA GLY A 76 21.86 -10.26 2.11
C GLY A 76 20.53 -9.54 2.33
N LYS A 77 20.53 -8.20 2.30
CA LYS A 77 19.29 -7.40 2.39
C LYS A 77 18.36 -7.62 1.21
N VAL A 78 18.89 -7.63 -0.02
CA VAL A 78 18.08 -7.88 -1.23
C VAL A 78 17.46 -9.28 -1.20
N GLU A 79 18.22 -10.30 -0.78
CA GLU A 79 17.72 -11.67 -0.64
C GLU A 79 16.60 -11.78 0.41
N GLU A 80 16.74 -11.09 1.54
CA GLU A 80 15.71 -11.00 2.57
C GLU A 80 14.42 -10.35 2.03
N ILE A 81 14.54 -9.20 1.36
CA ILE A 81 13.42 -8.51 0.72
C ILE A 81 12.74 -9.42 -0.30
N ILE A 82 13.50 -10.07 -1.19
CA ILE A 82 12.96 -10.99 -2.19
C ILE A 82 12.22 -12.16 -1.52
N LYS A 83 12.78 -12.71 -0.44
CA LYS A 83 12.19 -13.83 0.30
C LYS A 83 10.84 -13.42 0.90
N ASP A 84 10.78 -12.27 1.54
CA ASP A 84 9.55 -11.76 2.16
C ASP A 84 8.50 -11.42 1.11
N THR A 85 8.89 -10.77 0.01
CA THR A 85 7.98 -10.47 -1.09
C THR A 85 7.43 -11.75 -1.72
N ASN A 86 8.28 -12.73 -2.04
CA ASN A 86 7.84 -14.03 -2.56
C ASN A 86 6.88 -14.74 -1.60
N MET A 87 7.08 -14.61 -0.29
CA MET A 87 6.18 -15.17 0.72
C MET A 87 4.79 -14.51 0.68
N GLN A 88 4.73 -13.18 0.55
CA GLN A 88 3.46 -12.47 0.45
C GLN A 88 2.74 -12.76 -0.86
N ILE A 89 3.46 -12.78 -1.98
CA ILE A 89 2.90 -13.17 -3.29
C ILE A 89 2.31 -14.57 -3.21
N SER A 90 3.01 -15.52 -2.58
CA SER A 90 2.50 -16.88 -2.42
C SER A 90 1.18 -16.93 -1.62
N LYS A 91 0.96 -16.02 -0.67
CA LYS A 91 -0.30 -15.96 0.10
C LYS A 91 -1.47 -15.46 -0.75
N TYR A 92 -1.21 -14.58 -1.71
CA TYR A 92 -2.23 -13.92 -2.53
C TYR A 92 -2.19 -14.35 -4.00
N ARG A 93 -1.50 -15.45 -4.32
CA ARG A 93 -1.20 -15.86 -5.70
C ARG A 93 -2.45 -16.05 -6.56
N SER A 94 -3.57 -16.49 -5.98
CA SER A 94 -4.86 -16.67 -6.66
C SER A 94 -5.41 -15.37 -7.27
N ASP A 95 -5.04 -14.23 -6.68
CA ASP A 95 -5.57 -12.91 -7.03
C ASP A 95 -4.62 -12.16 -7.98
N LEU A 96 -3.55 -12.83 -8.43
CA LEU A 96 -2.46 -12.23 -9.18
C LEU A 96 -2.25 -12.95 -10.51
N ILE A 97 -1.70 -12.22 -11.48
CA ILE A 97 -1.14 -12.78 -12.72
C ILE A 97 0.27 -12.23 -12.91
N ILE A 98 1.10 -12.96 -13.66
CA ILE A 98 2.44 -12.49 -14.02
C ILE A 98 2.33 -11.62 -15.27
N ASP A 99 2.90 -10.42 -15.21
CA ASP A 99 3.08 -9.52 -16.34
C ASP A 99 4.52 -9.01 -16.36
N GLY A 100 5.29 -9.40 -17.38
CA GLY A 100 6.71 -9.10 -17.47
C GLY A 100 7.46 -9.48 -16.19
N ASN A 101 8.14 -8.51 -15.57
CA ASN A 101 8.94 -8.73 -14.37
C ASN A 101 8.19 -8.45 -13.06
N LYS A 102 6.86 -8.63 -13.03
CA LYS A 102 6.03 -8.27 -11.86
C LYS A 102 4.77 -9.14 -11.75
N PHE A 103 4.12 -9.03 -10.59
CA PHE A 103 2.77 -9.58 -10.39
C PHE A 103 1.76 -8.44 -10.33
N VAL A 104 0.71 -8.55 -11.14
CA VAL A 104 -0.37 -7.55 -11.22
C VAL A 104 -1.68 -8.17 -10.78
N ALA A 105 -2.63 -7.31 -10.40
CA ALA A 105 -3.96 -7.72 -9.98
C ALA A 105 -4.70 -8.49 -11.08
N LYS A 106 -5.31 -9.62 -10.73
CA LYS A 106 -6.31 -10.27 -11.59
C LYS A 106 -7.62 -9.49 -11.47
N ILE A 107 -7.93 -8.68 -12.48
CA ILE A 107 -9.20 -7.96 -12.56
C ILE A 107 -10.04 -8.63 -13.66
N GLU A 108 -11.22 -9.13 -13.32
CA GLU A 108 -12.19 -9.59 -14.32
C GLU A 108 -12.72 -8.37 -15.08
N SER A 109 -12.25 -8.18 -16.30
CA SER A 109 -12.82 -7.23 -17.26
C SER A 109 -13.13 -7.97 -18.55
N ASN A 110 -14.25 -7.63 -19.18
CA ASN A 110 -14.84 -8.29 -20.35
C ASN A 110 -13.80 -8.73 -21.40
N GLY A 111 -13.46 -10.02 -21.41
CA GLY A 111 -12.97 -10.76 -22.58
C GLY A 111 -11.49 -10.66 -22.93
N ASP A 112 -10.79 -9.58 -22.58
CA ASP A 112 -9.37 -9.42 -22.94
C ASP A 112 -8.49 -9.14 -21.72
N LEU A 113 -7.53 -10.05 -21.50
CA LEU A 113 -6.41 -9.85 -20.58
C LEU A 113 -5.42 -8.88 -21.22
N GLN A 114 -5.61 -7.57 -21.01
CA GLN A 114 -4.59 -6.59 -21.37
C GLN A 114 -3.64 -6.35 -20.18
N THR A 115 -2.36 -6.52 -20.47
CA THR A 115 -1.23 -6.52 -19.53
C THR A 115 -0.52 -5.18 -19.55
N TYR A 116 -0.52 -4.45 -18.43
CA TYR A 116 0.42 -3.37 -18.20
C TYR A 116 0.86 -3.35 -16.73
N SER A 117 2.12 -2.94 -16.52
CA SER A 117 2.52 -2.11 -15.39
C SER A 117 1.41 -1.12 -15.01
N ILE A 118 1.21 -0.82 -13.73
CA ILE A 118 0.15 0.10 -13.23
C ILE A 118 -0.56 0.89 -14.35
N ASP A 119 -1.82 0.52 -14.59
CA ASP A 119 -2.61 1.13 -15.65
C ASP A 119 -3.14 2.48 -15.18
N LYS A 120 -2.47 3.56 -15.63
CA LYS A 120 -2.87 4.94 -15.31
C LYS A 120 -4.25 5.32 -15.84
N SER A 121 -4.85 4.54 -16.74
CA SER A 121 -6.23 4.76 -17.18
C SER A 121 -7.26 4.33 -16.13
N LYS A 122 -6.87 3.45 -15.20
CA LYS A 122 -7.72 3.02 -14.08
C LYS A 122 -7.70 4.04 -12.96
N ASN A 123 -8.78 4.04 -12.17
CA ASN A 123 -8.86 4.94 -11.01
C ASN A 123 -7.99 4.46 -9.83
N PHE A 124 -7.75 3.15 -9.76
CA PHE A 124 -6.98 2.48 -8.74
C PHE A 124 -6.35 1.23 -9.35
N ASP A 125 -5.04 1.05 -9.17
CA ASP A 125 -4.30 -0.14 -9.61
C ASP A 125 -3.13 -0.44 -8.66
N TRP A 126 -2.66 -1.69 -8.64
CA TRP A 126 -1.54 -2.09 -7.81
C TRP A 126 -0.72 -3.23 -8.45
N GLU A 127 0.57 -3.26 -8.12
CA GLU A 127 1.50 -4.29 -8.56
C GLU A 127 2.46 -4.68 -7.44
N PHE A 128 2.83 -5.96 -7.39
CA PHE A 128 3.97 -6.42 -6.60
C PHE A 128 5.24 -6.35 -7.45
N THR A 129 6.21 -5.63 -6.93
CA THR A 129 7.59 -5.60 -7.39
C THR A 129 8.42 -6.52 -6.49
N TRP A 130 9.69 -6.74 -6.80
CA TRP A 130 10.55 -7.57 -5.95
C TRP A 130 10.78 -6.94 -4.56
N TRP A 131 10.68 -5.61 -4.46
CA TRP A 131 10.93 -4.85 -3.23
C TRP A 131 9.67 -4.60 -2.39
N GLY A 132 8.48 -4.89 -2.90
CA GLY A 132 7.24 -4.72 -2.15
C GLY A 132 6.02 -4.44 -3.04
N LEU A 133 5.11 -3.61 -2.52
CA LEU A 133 3.87 -3.24 -3.20
C LEU A 133 3.98 -1.82 -3.74
N ARG A 134 3.59 -1.62 -4.99
CA ARG A 134 3.33 -0.29 -5.55
C ARG A 134 1.84 -0.13 -5.79
N VAL A 135 1.31 1.00 -5.36
CA VAL A 135 -0.11 1.33 -5.50
C VAL A 135 -0.23 2.66 -6.23
N TYR A 136 -1.24 2.76 -7.09
CA TYR A 136 -1.57 3.97 -7.83
C TYR A 136 -3.03 4.36 -7.65
N TRP A 137 -3.23 5.66 -7.52
CA TRP A 137 -4.54 6.29 -7.55
C TRP A 137 -4.54 7.40 -8.58
N SER A 138 -5.53 7.39 -9.47
CA SER A 138 -5.71 8.48 -10.43
C SER A 138 -6.11 9.79 -9.75
N HIS A 139 -5.93 10.91 -10.45
CA HIS A 139 -6.46 12.20 -10.00
C HIS A 139 -7.97 12.14 -9.71
N LYS A 140 -8.74 11.46 -10.57
CA LYS A 140 -10.18 11.27 -10.38
C LYS A 140 -10.51 10.52 -9.07
N PHE A 141 -9.67 9.55 -8.70
CA PHE A 141 -9.79 8.88 -7.41
C PHE A 141 -9.54 9.84 -6.25
N VAL A 142 -8.48 10.66 -6.34
CA VAL A 142 -8.15 11.63 -5.29
C VAL A 142 -9.27 12.65 -5.10
N GLU A 143 -9.85 13.17 -6.18
CA GLU A 143 -11.00 14.08 -6.11
C GLU A 143 -12.20 13.41 -5.45
N LYS A 144 -12.52 12.17 -5.84
CA LYS A 144 -13.61 11.42 -5.20
C LYS A 144 -13.34 11.15 -3.73
N LEU A 145 -12.08 10.93 -3.37
CA LEU A 145 -11.68 10.76 -1.98
C LEU A 145 -11.90 12.05 -1.18
N LYS A 146 -11.56 13.23 -1.72
CA LYS A 146 -11.84 14.52 -1.07
C LYS A 146 -13.32 14.71 -0.80
N GLU A 147 -14.19 14.39 -1.77
CA GLU A 147 -15.64 14.41 -1.59
C GLU A 147 -16.08 13.46 -0.47
N ASN A 148 -15.59 12.22 -0.49
CA ASN A 148 -15.95 11.22 0.51
C ASN A 148 -15.41 11.58 1.91
N ILE A 149 -14.26 12.24 2.02
CA ILE A 149 -13.76 12.76 3.31
C ILE A 149 -14.72 13.82 3.86
N ALA A 150 -15.20 14.74 3.02
CA ALA A 150 -16.17 15.74 3.42
C ALA A 150 -17.50 15.13 3.90
N LEU A 151 -17.91 14.00 3.31
CA LEU A 151 -19.15 13.29 3.67
C LEU A 151 -19.01 12.42 4.92
N TYR A 152 -17.92 11.64 5.03
CA TYR A 152 -17.77 10.62 6.07
C TYR A 152 -16.91 11.07 7.26
N GLY A 153 -16.16 12.16 7.15
CA GLY A 153 -15.31 12.75 8.20
C GLY A 153 -14.09 11.91 8.61
N ALA A 154 -14.13 10.59 8.43
CA ALA A 154 -13.05 9.66 8.76
C ALA A 154 -12.30 9.19 7.50
N GLY A 155 -10.98 9.39 7.49
CA GLY A 155 -10.11 9.10 6.34
C GLY A 155 -10.18 7.67 5.82
N VAL A 156 -10.16 6.68 6.73
CA VAL A 156 -10.24 5.25 6.39
C VAL A 156 -11.60 4.90 5.79
N ALA A 157 -12.69 5.43 6.34
CA ALA A 157 -14.04 5.18 5.85
C ALA A 157 -14.24 5.79 4.46
N ALA A 158 -13.79 7.03 4.27
CA ALA A 158 -13.81 7.72 2.99
C ALA A 158 -12.98 6.97 1.93
N LEU A 159 -11.81 6.46 2.32
CA LEU A 159 -10.95 5.70 1.42
C LEU A 159 -11.58 4.37 1.00
N ASN A 160 -12.10 3.59 1.95
CA ASN A 160 -12.84 2.37 1.64
C ASN A 160 -14.05 2.64 0.72
N ALA A 161 -14.81 3.71 0.99
CA ALA A 161 -15.93 4.11 0.14
C ALA A 161 -15.46 4.49 -1.28
N THR A 162 -14.32 5.16 -1.39
CA THR A 162 -13.75 5.56 -2.69
C THR A 162 -13.23 4.36 -3.48
N ILE A 163 -12.53 3.42 -2.82
CA ILE A 163 -12.10 2.17 -3.45
C ILE A 163 -13.33 1.45 -4.00
N SER A 164 -14.30 1.14 -3.13
CA SER A 164 -15.54 0.42 -3.48
C SER A 164 -16.36 1.12 -4.56
N TYR A 165 -16.28 2.44 -4.68
CA TYR A 165 -16.96 3.20 -5.73
C TYR A 165 -16.40 2.89 -7.13
N PHE A 166 -15.07 2.70 -7.26
CA PHE A 166 -14.43 2.46 -8.55
C PHE A 166 -14.20 0.98 -8.86
N ILE A 167 -13.89 0.19 -7.85
CA ILE A 167 -13.52 -1.22 -7.99
C ILE A 167 -13.77 -1.97 -6.68
N SER A 168 -14.01 -3.28 -6.77
CA SER A 168 -14.07 -4.15 -5.60
C SER A 168 -12.85 -5.06 -5.56
N PRO A 169 -11.68 -4.57 -5.09
CA PRO A 169 -10.47 -5.37 -5.06
C PRO A 169 -10.57 -6.44 -3.95
N PRO A 170 -9.69 -7.45 -3.95
CA PRO A 170 -9.64 -8.44 -2.88
C PRO A 170 -9.53 -7.77 -1.50
N GLY A 171 -10.18 -8.34 -0.49
CA GLY A 171 -10.29 -7.71 0.83
C GLY A 171 -8.94 -7.37 1.47
N TRP A 172 -7.90 -8.17 1.21
CA TRP A 172 -6.55 -7.90 1.71
C TRP A 172 -5.95 -6.61 1.15
N VAL A 173 -6.24 -6.27 -0.12
CA VAL A 173 -5.78 -5.03 -0.78
C VAL A 173 -6.45 -3.84 -0.12
N THR A 174 -7.78 -3.89 0.03
CA THR A 174 -8.56 -2.83 0.69
C THR A 174 -8.08 -2.63 2.12
N SER A 175 -7.89 -3.71 2.90
CA SER A 175 -7.38 -3.61 4.28
C SER A 175 -5.98 -3.00 4.33
N PHE A 176 -5.06 -3.45 3.48
CA PHE A 176 -3.70 -2.94 3.44
C PHE A 176 -3.66 -1.47 3.06
N VAL A 177 -4.26 -1.11 1.93
CA VAL A 177 -4.28 0.26 1.42
C VAL A 177 -4.96 1.20 2.41
N SER A 178 -6.05 0.79 3.03
CA SER A 178 -6.76 1.66 3.97
C SER A 178 -6.02 1.86 5.28
N ALA A 179 -5.30 0.85 5.78
CA ALA A 179 -4.42 1.01 6.93
C ALA A 179 -3.27 1.98 6.61
N VAL A 180 -2.69 1.85 5.43
CA VAL A 180 -1.51 2.59 5.00
C VAL A 180 -1.82 4.04 4.61
N ALA A 181 -2.77 4.23 3.69
CA ALA A 181 -3.16 5.55 3.21
C ALA A 181 -4.04 6.29 4.23
N GLY A 182 -4.69 5.60 5.17
CA GLY A 182 -5.37 6.24 6.29
C GLY A 182 -4.43 7.04 7.20
N ILE A 183 -3.19 6.57 7.41
CA ILE A 183 -2.18 7.24 8.23
C ILE A 183 -1.54 8.42 7.48
N GLY A 184 -1.43 8.34 6.14
CA GLY A 184 -0.77 9.32 5.28
C GLY A 184 -1.71 10.18 4.41
N LEU A 185 -3.01 10.17 4.67
CA LEU A 185 -4.06 10.66 3.75
C LEU A 185 -3.85 12.10 3.25
N TRP A 186 -3.44 13.00 4.14
CA TRP A 186 -3.18 14.39 3.77
C TRP A 186 -1.89 14.57 2.96
N GLY A 187 -0.88 13.73 3.20
CA GLY A 187 0.32 13.66 2.37
C GLY A 187 -0.03 13.22 0.96
N PHE A 188 -0.79 12.12 0.86
CA PHE A 188 -1.36 11.59 -0.38
C PHE A 188 -2.12 12.66 -1.18
N ILE A 189 -3.08 13.36 -0.56
CA ILE A 189 -3.88 14.40 -1.24
C ILE A 189 -3.00 15.54 -1.77
N LYS A 190 -1.97 15.94 -1.02
CA LYS A 190 -1.09 17.05 -1.40
C LYS A 190 -0.16 16.71 -2.56
N GLN A 191 0.19 15.44 -2.75
CA GLN A 191 1.09 15.03 -3.84
C GLN A 191 0.39 14.90 -5.18
N ASP A 192 -0.94 14.91 -5.20
CA ASP A 192 -1.68 14.93 -6.44
C ASP A 192 -1.59 16.30 -7.12
N LYS A 193 -0.90 16.35 -8.26
CA LYS A 193 -0.76 17.54 -9.11
C LYS A 193 -1.67 17.49 -10.35
N GLY A 194 -2.71 16.65 -10.34
CA GLY A 194 -3.65 16.48 -11.45
C GLY A 194 -3.42 15.24 -12.32
N CYS A 195 -2.42 14.42 -11.98
CA CYS A 195 -2.05 13.19 -12.70
C CYS A 195 -2.24 11.93 -11.86
N GLY A 196 -2.64 12.07 -10.59
CA GLY A 196 -2.69 10.98 -9.62
C GLY A 196 -1.41 10.86 -8.79
N VAL A 197 -1.37 9.82 -7.98
CA VAL A 197 -0.34 9.61 -6.95
C VAL A 197 0.09 8.16 -6.93
N TYR A 198 1.39 7.95 -6.72
CA TYR A 198 1.97 6.67 -6.39
C TYR A 198 2.28 6.56 -4.90
N LEU A 199 2.16 5.33 -4.41
CA LEU A 199 2.75 4.91 -3.15
C LEU A 199 3.63 3.69 -3.38
N ASP A 200 4.90 3.83 -3.01
CA ASP A 200 5.81 2.70 -2.89
C ASP A 200 5.84 2.23 -1.43
N CYS A 201 5.43 0.98 -1.21
CA CYS A 201 5.48 0.30 0.08
C CYS A 201 6.64 -0.69 0.12
N TYR A 202 7.84 -0.21 0.47
CA TYR A 202 9.00 -1.08 0.67
C TYR A 202 8.75 -1.99 1.86
N LEU A 203 8.92 -3.30 1.68
CA LEU A 203 8.61 -4.29 2.72
C LEU A 203 7.20 -4.13 3.31
N TYR A 204 6.23 -3.69 2.50
CA TYR A 204 4.84 -3.47 2.93
C TYR A 204 4.67 -2.34 3.96
N VAL A 205 5.68 -1.46 4.08
CA VAL A 205 5.62 -0.25 4.89
C VAL A 205 5.50 0.94 3.95
N PRO A 206 4.48 1.82 4.11
CA PRO A 206 4.42 3.05 3.31
C PRO A 206 5.68 3.86 3.49
N THR A 207 6.38 4.09 2.39
CA THR A 207 7.68 4.77 2.43
C THR A 207 7.62 6.05 1.60
N VAL A 208 7.15 5.99 0.35
CA VAL A 208 7.30 7.12 -0.58
C VAL A 208 5.98 7.46 -1.25
N TRP A 209 5.54 8.71 -1.08
CA TRP A 209 4.43 9.30 -1.83
C TRP A 209 4.96 10.26 -2.88
N TYR A 210 4.56 10.09 -4.13
CA TYR A 210 4.97 10.98 -5.21
C TYR A 210 3.88 11.15 -6.26
N SER A 211 3.91 12.30 -6.92
CA SER A 211 3.03 12.62 -8.04
C SER A 211 3.22 11.56 -9.14
N ALA A 212 2.16 11.19 -9.85
CA ALA A 212 2.25 10.34 -11.03
C ALA A 212 2.65 11.11 -12.32
N CYS A 213 3.09 12.34 -12.10
CA CYS A 213 3.84 13.19 -13.00
C CYS A 213 5.30 12.90 -12.66
#